data_AF-A0A817EXM2-F1
#
_entry.id   AF-A0A817EXM2-F1
#
_cell.length_a   1.000
_cell.length_b   1.000
_cell.length_c   1.000
_cell.angle_alpha   90.00
_cell.angle_beta   90.00
_cell.angle_gamma   90.00
#
_symmetry.space_group_name_H-M   'P 1'
#
loop_
_entity.id
_entity.type
_entity.pdbx_description
1 polymer ?
#
loop_
_entity_poly.entity_id
_entity_poly.type
_entity_poly.pdbx_seq_one_letter_code
_entity_poly.pdbx_strand_id
1 'polypeptide(L)'
;MICFYIVGGSNNNIDPRFISHFSIFYISSPSRESLFRIFSTILQNHVITFSIEIQEIIPNIIKYTLQIYEDILRLFVPTPTKFYYIFSLRDPSRIIQSLLQTAPERFNTIKRFLRIWLHECIRIFSDRFNDIKDNELFNTIVQNIIDNNSLLKSHRNYLFRKPILFPDYRTILQNDEAKIYEALQDYHAIKSIFDEIILKYKDKYGYIDIVFPLLKEGSYAEMS
;
A
#
# COMPACT_ATOMS: atom_id res chain seq x y z
N MET A 1 -23.91 -18.64 -9.40
CA MET A 1 -22.55 -19.16 -9.18
C MET A 1 -22.21 -18.96 -7.71
N ILE A 2 -22.08 -20.05 -6.93
CA ILE A 2 -21.69 -19.97 -5.52
C ILE A 2 -20.18 -20.17 -5.48
N CYS A 3 -19.45 -19.22 -4.89
CA CYS A 3 -17.99 -19.28 -4.80
C CYS A 3 -17.59 -19.65 -3.37
N PHE A 4 -16.83 -20.73 -3.21
CA PHE A 4 -16.30 -21.17 -1.92
C PHE A 4 -14.82 -20.85 -1.84
N TYR A 5 -14.37 -20.24 -0.74
CA TYR A 5 -12.96 -20.12 -0.42
C TYR A 5 -12.55 -21.36 0.39
N ILE A 6 -11.79 -22.26 -0.23
CA ILE A 6 -11.24 -23.43 0.46
C ILE A 6 -10.02 -22.96 1.26
N VAL A 7 -10.22 -22.64 2.54
CA VAL A 7 -9.11 -22.49 3.48
C VAL A 7 -8.60 -23.89 3.77
N GLY A 8 -7.42 -24.25 3.27
CA GLY A 8 -6.78 -25.56 3.45
C GLY A 8 -6.37 -25.90 4.90
N GLY A 9 -7.05 -25.36 5.91
CA GLY A 9 -6.74 -25.56 7.33
C GLY A 9 -7.95 -25.88 8.22
N SER A 10 -9.19 -25.65 7.78
CA SER A 10 -10.38 -26.10 8.49
C SER A 10 -11.04 -27.21 7.68
N ASN A 11 -11.15 -28.42 8.26
CA ASN A 11 -11.86 -29.57 7.72
C ASN A 11 -13.39 -29.31 7.65
N ASN A 12 -13.81 -28.29 6.92
CA ASN A 12 -15.21 -28.04 6.61
C ASN A 12 -15.56 -28.86 5.36
N ASN A 13 -15.59 -30.18 5.54
CA ASN A 13 -16.05 -31.08 4.49
C ASN A 13 -17.53 -30.77 4.22
N ILE A 14 -17.81 -30.23 3.04
CA ILE A 14 -19.19 -29.98 2.59
C ILE A 14 -19.83 -31.34 2.30
N ASP A 15 -21.09 -31.53 2.72
CA ASP A 15 -21.82 -32.78 2.51
C ASP A 15 -21.87 -33.15 1.00
N PRO A 16 -21.44 -34.36 0.60
CA PRO A 16 -21.51 -34.82 -0.79
C PRO A 16 -22.90 -34.73 -1.42
N ARG A 17 -23.98 -34.88 -0.65
CA ARG A 17 -25.38 -34.72 -1.13
C ARG A 17 -25.69 -33.29 -1.53
N PHE A 18 -25.10 -32.31 -0.84
CA PHE A 18 -25.23 -30.91 -1.24
C PHE A 18 -24.41 -30.66 -2.51
N ILE A 19 -23.18 -31.16 -2.55
CA ILE A 19 -22.28 -31.03 -3.71
C ILE A 19 -22.88 -31.59 -4.99
N SER A 20 -23.60 -32.72 -4.93
CA SER A 20 -24.16 -33.37 -6.13
C SER A 20 -25.16 -32.52 -6.91
N HIS A 21 -25.70 -31.45 -6.30
CA HIS A 21 -26.60 -30.50 -6.95
C HIS A 21 -25.87 -29.41 -7.74
N PHE A 22 -24.53 -29.34 -7.65
CA PHE A 22 -23.72 -28.28 -8.24
C PHE A 22 -22.57 -28.83 -9.10
N SER A 23 -22.22 -28.10 -10.16
CA SER A 23 -20.95 -28.29 -10.86
C SER A 23 -19.83 -27.58 -10.13
N ILE A 24 -18.77 -28.30 -9.74
CA ILE A 24 -17.60 -27.73 -9.09
C ILE A 24 -16.55 -27.36 -10.13
N PHE A 25 -16.04 -26.14 -10.06
CA PHE A 25 -14.88 -25.68 -10.83
C PHE A 25 -13.77 -25.23 -9.88
N TYR A 26 -12.54 -25.68 -10.14
CA TYR A 26 -11.36 -25.22 -9.42
C TYR A 26 -10.68 -24.11 -10.22
N ILE A 27 -10.49 -22.95 -9.59
CA ILE A 27 -9.75 -21.84 -10.18
C ILE A 27 -8.36 -21.85 -9.57
N SER A 28 -7.36 -22.16 -10.40
CA SER A 28 -5.96 -22.08 -9.99
C SER A 28 -5.51 -20.63 -9.82
N SER A 29 -4.49 -20.43 -8.98
CA SER A 29 -3.85 -19.11 -8.86
C SER A 29 -3.22 -18.71 -10.21
N PRO A 30 -3.34 -17.44 -10.61
CA PRO A 30 -2.78 -16.96 -11.88
C PRO A 30 -1.25 -17.05 -11.87
N SER A 31 -0.65 -17.25 -13.05
CA SER A 31 0.81 -17.23 -13.19
C SER A 31 1.39 -15.83 -12.96
N ARG A 32 2.69 -15.77 -12.66
CA ARG A 32 3.43 -14.51 -12.49
C ARG A 32 3.32 -13.61 -13.72
N GLU A 33 3.42 -14.19 -14.91
CA GLU A 33 3.31 -13.49 -16.19
C GLU A 33 1.89 -12.93 -16.39
N SER A 34 0.88 -13.68 -15.97
CA SER A 34 -0.51 -13.25 -16.03
C SER A 34 -0.75 -12.05 -15.11
N LEU A 35 -0.25 -12.11 -13.87
CA LEU A 35 -0.32 -11.00 -12.91
C LEU A 35 0.43 -9.78 -13.43
N PHE A 36 1.64 -9.97 -13.95
CA PHE A 36 2.44 -8.92 -14.55
C PHE A 36 1.67 -8.23 -15.68
N ARG A 37 1.06 -9.00 -16.60
CA ARG A 37 0.29 -8.45 -17.71
C ARG A 37 -0.95 -7.69 -17.23
N ILE A 38 -1.71 -8.26 -16.30
CA ILE A 38 -2.95 -7.64 -15.78
C ILE A 38 -2.61 -6.30 -15.12
N PHE A 39 -1.69 -6.29 -14.16
CA PHE A 39 -1.36 -5.06 -13.42
C PHE A 39 -0.65 -4.03 -14.30
N SER A 40 0.22 -4.46 -15.21
CA SER A 40 0.87 -3.54 -16.16
C SER A 40 -0.16 -2.88 -17.06
N THR A 41 -1.10 -3.64 -17.63
CA THR A 41 -2.14 -3.08 -18.52
C THR A 41 -2.99 -2.03 -17.79
N ILE A 42 -3.42 -2.34 -16.57
CA ILE A 42 -4.24 -1.43 -15.75
C ILE A 42 -3.48 -0.13 -15.47
N LEU A 43 -2.24 -0.24 -14.98
CA LEU A 43 -1.47 0.93 -14.58
C LEU A 43 -0.96 1.73 -15.79
N GLN A 44 -0.58 1.07 -16.89
CA GLN A 44 -0.20 1.73 -18.14
C GLN A 44 -1.34 2.56 -18.72
N ASN A 45 -2.56 2.02 -18.74
CA ASN A 45 -3.74 2.76 -19.21
C ASN A 45 -4.02 4.01 -18.36
N HIS A 46 -3.78 3.94 -17.06
CA HIS A 46 -3.92 5.09 -16.15
C HIS A 46 -2.89 6.18 -16.46
N VAL A 47 -1.64 5.80 -16.74
CA VAL A 47 -0.55 6.77 -16.91
C VAL A 47 -0.40 7.34 -18.33
N ILE A 48 -1.34 7.06 -19.25
CA ILE A 48 -1.30 7.59 -20.63
C ILE A 48 -1.20 9.13 -20.66
N THR A 49 -1.84 9.81 -19.70
CA THR A 49 -1.84 11.28 -19.59
C THR A 49 -0.64 11.84 -18.81
N PHE A 50 0.24 10.97 -18.30
CA PHE A 50 1.44 11.35 -17.54
C PHE A 50 2.65 11.48 -18.47
N SER A 51 3.78 11.95 -17.94
CA SER A 51 5.01 12.07 -18.70
C SER A 51 5.50 10.72 -19.22
N ILE A 52 6.18 10.73 -20.37
CA ILE A 52 6.70 9.52 -21.02
C ILE A 52 7.61 8.71 -20.10
N GLU A 53 8.42 9.40 -19.30
CA GLU A 53 9.30 8.77 -18.29
C GLU A 53 8.53 7.92 -17.27
N ILE A 54 7.32 8.36 -16.88
CA ILE A 54 6.46 7.60 -15.97
C ILE A 54 5.83 6.41 -16.70
N GLN A 55 5.45 6.54 -17.96
CA GLN A 55 4.89 5.45 -18.73
C GLN A 55 5.89 4.30 -18.92
N GLU A 56 7.16 4.64 -19.21
CA GLU A 56 8.23 3.67 -19.44
C GLU A 56 8.63 2.90 -18.16
N ILE A 57 8.45 3.49 -16.97
CA ILE A 57 8.83 2.84 -15.71
C ILE A 57 7.77 1.85 -15.19
N ILE A 58 6.52 1.91 -15.66
CA ILE A 58 5.42 1.08 -15.14
C ILE A 58 5.74 -0.42 -15.15
N PRO A 59 6.23 -1.02 -16.25
CA PRO A 59 6.61 -2.43 -16.25
C PRO A 59 7.62 -2.78 -15.15
N ASN A 60 8.55 -1.89 -14.86
CA ASN A 60 9.56 -2.11 -13.82
C ASN A 60 8.92 -2.04 -12.43
N ILE A 61 8.04 -1.05 -12.18
CA ILE A 61 7.28 -0.95 -10.92
C ILE A 61 6.48 -2.21 -10.63
N ILE A 62 5.80 -2.77 -11.64
CA ILE A 62 5.04 -4.03 -11.48
C ILE A 62 5.98 -5.19 -11.16
N LYS A 63 7.12 -5.32 -11.87
CA LYS A 63 8.13 -6.35 -11.56
C LYS A 63 8.62 -6.25 -10.12
N TYR A 64 8.96 -5.05 -9.67
CA TYR A 64 9.44 -4.82 -8.30
C TYR A 64 8.36 -5.16 -7.28
N THR A 65 7.11 -4.77 -7.52
CA THR A 65 5.98 -5.06 -6.63
C THR A 65 5.75 -6.57 -6.50
N LEU A 66 5.80 -7.31 -7.61
CA LEU A 66 5.66 -8.77 -7.60
C LEU A 66 6.84 -9.45 -6.90
N GLN A 67 8.06 -8.95 -7.10
CA GLN A 67 9.24 -9.46 -6.40
C GLN A 67 9.14 -9.25 -4.88
N ILE A 68 8.77 -8.04 -4.42
CA ILE A 68 8.53 -7.77 -2.98
C ILE A 68 7.50 -8.75 -2.43
N TYR A 69 6.39 -8.93 -3.15
CA TYR A 69 5.31 -9.81 -2.71
C TYR A 69 5.75 -11.28 -2.62
N GLU A 70 6.51 -11.78 -3.59
CA GLU A 70 7.08 -13.13 -3.58
C GLU A 70 8.06 -13.34 -2.41
N ASP A 71 8.93 -12.36 -2.16
CA ASP A 71 9.88 -12.40 -1.04
C ASP A 71 9.14 -12.37 0.31
N ILE A 72 8.06 -11.59 0.42
CA ILE A 72 7.22 -11.53 1.62
C ILE A 72 6.53 -12.86 1.88
N LEU A 73 5.91 -13.45 0.85
CA LEU A 73 5.25 -14.75 0.96
C LEU A 73 6.22 -15.85 1.42
N ARG A 74 7.48 -15.77 1.00
CA ARG A 74 8.52 -16.73 1.36
C ARG A 74 9.02 -16.56 2.78
N LEU A 75 9.20 -15.32 3.24
CA LEU A 75 9.86 -15.01 4.52
C LEU A 75 8.87 -14.88 5.69
N PHE A 76 7.68 -14.35 5.44
CA PHE A 76 6.67 -14.07 6.47
C PHE A 76 5.52 -15.07 6.40
N VAL A 77 5.84 -16.33 6.72
CA VAL A 77 4.87 -17.42 6.74
C VAL A 77 4.06 -17.38 8.05
N PRO A 78 2.73 -17.64 8.02
CA PRO A 78 1.94 -17.77 9.22
C PRO A 78 2.52 -18.84 10.17
N THR A 79 2.78 -18.45 11.41
CA THR A 79 3.16 -19.36 12.50
C THR A 79 2.11 -19.29 13.61
N PRO A 80 2.02 -20.26 14.54
CA PRO A 80 1.06 -20.18 15.66
C PRO A 80 1.16 -18.88 16.46
N THR A 81 2.37 -18.30 16.56
CA THR A 81 2.62 -17.01 17.21
C THR A 81 2.34 -15.80 16.29
N LYS A 82 2.46 -15.96 14.97
CA LYS A 82 2.26 -14.91 13.96
C LYS A 82 1.22 -15.32 12.92
N PHE A 83 0.04 -15.72 13.40
CA PHE A 83 -1.04 -16.25 12.54
C PHE A 83 -1.66 -15.16 11.62
N TYR A 84 -1.44 -13.89 11.95
CA TYR A 84 -1.93 -12.73 11.20
C TYR A 84 -1.10 -12.39 9.96
N TYR A 85 0.00 -13.12 9.69
CA TYR A 85 0.82 -12.97 8.48
C TYR A 85 0.20 -13.65 7.27
N ILE A 86 -1.03 -13.26 6.95
CA ILE A 86 -1.79 -13.75 5.81
C ILE A 86 -1.66 -12.73 4.69
N PHE A 87 -0.85 -13.07 3.69
CA PHE A 87 -0.67 -12.28 2.48
C PHE A 87 -1.41 -12.92 1.30
N SER A 88 -1.99 -12.10 0.44
CA SER A 88 -2.76 -12.56 -0.73
C SER A 88 -2.61 -11.59 -1.89
N LEU A 89 -3.13 -11.97 -3.06
CA LEU A 89 -3.14 -11.10 -4.25
C LEU A 89 -3.90 -9.78 -4.04
N ARG A 90 -4.67 -9.67 -2.96
CA ARG A 90 -5.29 -8.41 -2.54
C ARG A 90 -4.24 -7.34 -2.21
N ASP A 91 -3.09 -7.75 -1.69
CA ASP A 91 -2.03 -6.83 -1.25
C ASP A 91 -1.40 -6.06 -2.42
N PRO A 92 -0.84 -6.71 -3.45
CA PRO A 92 -0.38 -6.00 -4.65
C PRO A 92 -1.52 -5.25 -5.33
N SER A 93 -2.75 -5.78 -5.33
CA SER A 93 -3.91 -5.07 -5.90
C SER A 93 -4.18 -3.73 -5.20
N ARG A 94 -4.01 -3.64 -3.88
CA ARG A 94 -4.16 -2.39 -3.12
C ARG A 94 -3.05 -1.38 -3.43
N ILE A 95 -1.82 -1.86 -3.66
CA ILE A 95 -0.71 -1.00 -4.12
C ILE A 95 -1.09 -0.36 -5.46
N ILE A 96 -1.52 -1.19 -6.43
CA ILE A 96 -1.93 -0.69 -7.75
C ILE A 96 -3.13 0.26 -7.64
N GLN A 97 -4.16 -0.10 -6.87
CA GLN A 97 -5.33 0.75 -6.65
C GLN A 97 -4.95 2.14 -6.08
N SER A 98 -3.95 2.19 -5.20
CA SER A 98 -3.48 3.45 -4.62
C SER A 98 -2.72 4.28 -5.66
N LEU A 99 -1.93 3.65 -6.52
CA LEU A 99 -1.29 4.32 -7.65
C LEU A 99 -2.30 4.85 -8.68
N LEU A 100 -3.45 4.20 -8.84
CA LEU A 100 -4.54 4.70 -9.70
C LEU A 100 -5.22 5.97 -9.17
N GLN A 101 -4.95 6.38 -7.93
CA GLN A 101 -5.45 7.64 -7.37
C GLN A 101 -4.49 8.81 -7.63
N THR A 102 -3.37 8.56 -8.30
CA THR A 102 -2.44 9.63 -8.69
C THR A 102 -3.01 10.46 -9.83
N ALA A 103 -2.71 11.76 -9.81
CA ALA A 103 -3.04 12.71 -10.87
C ALA A 103 -1.77 13.28 -11.52
N PRO A 104 -1.76 13.49 -12.85
CA PRO A 104 -0.58 13.98 -13.57
C PRO A 104 -0.13 15.37 -13.12
N GLU A 105 -1.07 16.22 -12.68
CA GLU A 105 -0.79 17.56 -12.14
C GLU A 105 0.10 17.53 -10.89
N ARG A 106 -0.05 16.49 -10.05
CA ARG A 106 0.64 16.36 -8.76
C ARG A 106 1.86 15.45 -8.86
N PHE A 107 1.80 14.43 -9.72
CA PHE A 107 2.86 13.45 -9.94
C PHE A 107 3.49 13.61 -11.32
N ASN A 108 4.07 14.78 -11.54
CA ASN A 108 4.69 15.17 -12.81
C ASN A 108 6.13 14.67 -13.00
N THR A 109 6.74 14.04 -12.00
CA THR A 109 8.13 13.57 -12.04
C THR A 109 8.25 12.13 -11.60
N ILE A 110 9.17 11.39 -12.23
CA ILE A 110 9.42 9.97 -11.94
C ILE A 110 9.75 9.74 -10.47
N LYS A 111 10.55 10.62 -9.85
CA LYS A 111 10.92 10.55 -8.43
C LYS A 111 9.72 10.66 -7.49
N ARG A 112 8.71 11.48 -7.81
CA ARG A 112 7.48 11.62 -7.01
C ARG A 112 6.64 10.37 -7.13
N PHE A 113 6.50 9.83 -8.35
CA PHE A 113 5.76 8.60 -8.61
C PHE A 113 6.40 7.37 -7.94
N LEU A 114 7.73 7.27 -7.98
CA LEU A 114 8.46 6.22 -7.26
C LEU A 114 8.32 6.35 -5.74
N ARG A 115 8.29 7.58 -5.21
CA ARG A 115 8.15 7.82 -3.77
C ARG A 115 6.79 7.40 -3.24
N ILE A 116 5.71 7.66 -3.97
CA ILE A 116 4.37 7.16 -3.60
C ILE A 116 4.32 5.63 -3.68
N TRP A 117 4.85 5.04 -4.76
CA TRP A 117 4.89 3.58 -4.87
C TRP A 117 5.60 2.93 -3.67
N LEU A 118 6.78 3.46 -3.31
CA LEU A 118 7.52 2.95 -2.16
C LEU A 118 6.74 3.12 -0.85
N HIS A 119 6.09 4.27 -0.65
CA HIS A 119 5.25 4.52 0.50
C HIS A 119 4.11 3.51 0.63
N GLU A 120 3.40 3.22 -0.47
CA GLU A 120 2.31 2.24 -0.45
C GLU A 120 2.80 0.83 -0.17
N CYS A 121 3.95 0.44 -0.72
CA CYS A 121 4.59 -0.83 -0.39
C CYS A 121 4.87 -0.92 1.12
N ILE A 122 5.48 0.11 1.70
CA ILE A 122 5.77 0.15 3.15
C ILE A 122 4.48 0.07 3.94
N ARG A 123 3.50 0.94 3.67
CA ARG A 123 2.22 0.97 4.41
C ARG A 123 1.47 -0.37 4.32
N ILE A 124 1.38 -0.99 3.15
CA ILE A 124 0.58 -2.22 2.98
C ILE A 124 1.23 -3.42 3.68
N PHE A 125 2.57 -3.49 3.73
CA PHE A 125 3.27 -4.63 4.31
C PHE A 125 3.78 -4.37 5.73
N SER A 126 4.49 -3.27 5.95
CA SER A 126 5.12 -2.90 7.23
C SER A 126 4.12 -2.68 8.36
N ASP A 127 2.93 -2.13 8.08
CA ASP A 127 1.89 -1.92 9.09
C ASP A 127 1.40 -3.23 9.73
N ARG A 128 1.68 -4.39 9.12
CA ARG A 128 1.35 -5.70 9.70
C ARG A 128 2.44 -6.27 10.61
N PHE A 129 3.66 -5.74 10.58
CA PHE A 129 4.77 -6.28 11.35
C PHE A 129 4.83 -5.64 12.74
N ASN A 130 4.61 -6.46 13.77
CA ASN A 130 4.68 -6.01 15.16
C ASN A 130 6.11 -6.03 15.73
N ASP A 131 6.96 -6.91 15.20
CA ASP A 131 8.34 -7.08 15.66
C ASP A 131 9.29 -6.14 14.92
N ILE A 132 10.22 -5.52 15.65
CA ILE A 132 11.29 -4.68 15.08
C ILE A 132 12.12 -5.48 14.07
N LYS A 133 12.42 -6.74 14.38
CA LYS A 133 13.19 -7.64 13.51
C LYS A 133 12.51 -7.89 12.16
N ASP A 134 11.19 -8.05 12.16
CA ASP A 134 10.44 -8.29 10.92
C ASP A 134 10.42 -7.02 10.05
N ASN A 135 10.30 -5.84 10.68
CA ASN A 135 10.44 -4.56 10.00
C ASN A 135 11.85 -4.37 9.43
N GLU A 136 12.92 -4.73 10.15
CA GLU A 136 14.30 -4.70 9.65
C GLU A 136 14.51 -5.63 8.46
N LEU A 137 13.95 -6.84 8.50
CA LEU A 137 13.97 -7.79 7.39
C LEU A 137 13.25 -7.22 6.16
N PHE A 138 12.05 -6.67 6.33
CA PHE A 138 11.32 -6.02 5.25
C PHE A 138 12.09 -4.83 4.66
N ASN A 139 12.68 -4.00 5.52
CA ASN A 139 13.52 -2.89 5.08
C ASN A 139 14.71 -3.40 4.24
N THR A 140 15.31 -4.54 4.62
CA THR A 140 16.39 -5.15 3.85
C THR A 140 15.92 -5.63 2.47
N ILE A 141 14.74 -6.23 2.36
CA ILE A 141 14.12 -6.60 1.07
C ILE A 141 13.98 -5.36 0.17
N VAL A 142 13.44 -4.27 0.73
CA VAL A 142 13.24 -3.01 0.01
C VAL A 142 14.57 -2.39 -0.43
N GLN A 143 15.57 -2.35 0.46
CA GLN A 143 16.90 -1.83 0.13
C GLN A 143 17.57 -2.64 -0.98
N ASN A 144 17.49 -3.98 -0.92
CA ASN A 144 18.05 -4.85 -1.95
C ASN A 144 17.44 -4.56 -3.33
N ILE A 145 16.12 -4.33 -3.40
CA ILE A 145 15.46 -3.97 -4.66
C ILE A 145 15.93 -2.61 -5.17
N ILE A 146 16.12 -1.63 -4.29
CA ILE A 146 16.61 -0.31 -4.68
C ILE A 146 18.06 -0.39 -5.17
N ASP A 147 18.93 -1.12 -4.48
CA ASP A 147 20.35 -1.20 -4.80
C ASP A 147 20.63 -2.00 -6.08
N ASN A 148 19.80 -3.01 -6.38
CA ASN A 148 19.89 -3.81 -7.60
C ASN A 148 19.39 -3.07 -8.86
N ASN A 149 18.71 -1.94 -8.70
CA ASN A 149 18.11 -1.20 -9.81
C ASN A 149 18.69 0.21 -9.93
N SER A 150 19.46 0.45 -10.99
CA SER A 150 20.19 1.71 -11.21
C SER A 150 19.32 2.97 -11.12
N LEU A 151 18.09 2.91 -11.62
CA LEU A 151 17.13 4.01 -11.59
C LEU A 151 16.66 4.33 -10.17
N LEU A 152 16.30 3.30 -9.38
CA LEU A 152 15.90 3.47 -7.99
C LEU A 152 17.06 3.99 -7.14
N LYS A 153 18.25 3.43 -7.36
CA LYS A 153 19.49 3.82 -6.69
C LYS A 153 19.82 5.30 -6.91
N SER A 154 19.62 5.81 -8.12
CA SER A 154 19.82 7.23 -8.46
C SER A 154 18.92 8.18 -7.67
N HIS A 155 17.74 7.70 -7.24
CA HIS A 155 16.77 8.50 -6.48
C HIS A 155 16.68 8.12 -4.99
N ARG A 156 17.56 7.24 -4.48
CA ARG A 156 17.51 6.69 -3.12
C ARG A 156 17.28 7.76 -2.03
N ASN A 157 18.07 8.83 -2.06
CA ASN A 157 17.97 9.92 -1.07
C ASN A 157 16.60 10.61 -1.09
N TYR A 158 15.97 10.74 -2.26
CA TYR A 158 14.65 11.34 -2.38
C TYR A 158 13.54 10.41 -1.90
N LEU A 159 13.66 9.10 -2.18
CA LEU A 159 12.69 8.09 -1.80
C LEU A 159 12.57 7.94 -0.28
N PHE A 160 13.70 7.91 0.42
CA PHE A 160 13.77 7.76 1.88
C PHE A 160 13.72 9.08 2.67
N ARG A 161 13.55 10.22 1.99
CA ARG A 161 13.45 11.51 2.70
C ARG A 161 12.24 11.49 3.64
N LYS A 162 12.50 11.63 4.94
CA LYS A 162 11.46 11.89 5.95
C LYS A 162 11.03 13.36 5.89
N PRO A 163 9.75 13.67 6.15
CA PRO A 163 8.66 12.73 6.41
C PRO A 163 8.03 12.19 5.12
N ILE A 164 7.61 10.93 5.13
CA ILE A 164 6.87 10.31 4.02
C ILE A 164 5.39 10.39 4.39
N LEU A 165 4.73 11.46 3.95
CA LEU A 165 3.35 11.74 4.31
C LEU A 165 2.53 11.87 3.04
N PHE A 166 1.55 10.99 2.89
CA PHE A 166 0.51 11.09 1.87
C PHE A 166 -0.87 11.07 2.55
N PRO A 167 -1.24 12.18 3.20
CA PRO A 167 -2.39 12.20 4.09
C PRO A 167 -3.66 12.48 3.31
N ASP A 168 -4.70 11.68 3.57
CA ASP A 168 -6.05 11.83 2.99
C ASP A 168 -6.91 12.86 3.76
N TYR A 169 -6.34 13.57 4.74
CA TYR A 169 -7.10 14.34 5.72
C TYR A 169 -7.72 15.64 5.18
N ARG A 170 -7.17 16.21 4.10
CA ARG A 170 -7.68 17.48 3.55
C ARG A 170 -9.09 17.34 2.97
N THR A 171 -9.37 16.23 2.30
CA THR A 171 -10.66 16.00 1.64
C THR A 171 -11.74 15.55 2.64
N ILE A 172 -11.38 15.10 3.85
CA ILE A 172 -12.35 14.72 4.90
C ILE A 172 -13.27 15.91 5.28
N LEU A 173 -12.76 17.13 5.20
CA LEU A 173 -13.50 18.35 5.51
C LEU A 173 -14.46 18.77 4.40
N GLN A 174 -14.26 18.28 3.18
CA GLN A 174 -15.01 18.62 1.97
C GLN A 174 -15.76 17.38 1.50
N ASN A 175 -17.01 17.21 1.97
CA ASN A 175 -17.81 16.00 1.78
C ASN A 175 -18.02 15.54 0.32
N ASP A 176 -17.71 16.36 -0.69
CA ASP A 176 -18.07 16.13 -2.09
C ASP A 176 -16.93 16.30 -3.12
N GLU A 177 -15.68 16.54 -2.70
CA GLU A 177 -14.56 16.67 -3.64
C GLU A 177 -13.87 15.32 -3.91
N ALA A 178 -13.47 15.11 -5.17
CA ALA A 178 -12.69 13.95 -5.56
C ALA A 178 -11.38 13.90 -4.76
N LYS A 179 -11.11 12.75 -4.16
CA LYS A 179 -9.92 12.52 -3.32
C LYS A 179 -8.65 12.84 -4.09
N ILE A 180 -7.84 13.76 -3.58
CA ILE A 180 -6.57 14.15 -4.20
C ILE A 180 -5.43 13.55 -3.40
N TYR A 181 -4.73 12.58 -4.00
CA TYR A 181 -3.54 11.99 -3.41
C TYR A 181 -2.37 13.00 -3.52
N GLU A 182 -1.89 13.55 -2.41
CA GLU A 182 -0.80 14.54 -2.43
C GLU A 182 0.23 14.29 -1.33
N ALA A 183 1.50 14.47 -1.67
CA ALA A 183 2.59 14.43 -0.70
C ALA A 183 2.59 15.70 0.15
N LEU A 184 2.44 15.55 1.47
CA LEU A 184 2.65 16.63 2.44
C LEU A 184 4.13 16.67 2.83
N GLN A 185 4.71 17.88 2.82
CA GLN A 185 6.14 18.06 3.07
C GLN A 185 6.47 18.25 4.56
N ASP A 186 5.51 18.73 5.35
CA ASP A 186 5.74 19.17 6.73
C ASP A 186 4.71 18.64 7.73
N TYR A 187 5.20 18.20 8.89
CA TYR A 187 4.34 17.80 10.03
C TYR A 187 3.50 18.96 10.58
N HIS A 188 3.99 20.20 10.49
CA HIS A 188 3.25 21.38 10.93
C HIS A 188 1.96 21.61 10.11
N ALA A 189 2.03 21.37 8.79
CA ALA A 189 0.87 21.46 7.92
C ALA A 189 -0.19 20.40 8.28
N ILE A 190 0.25 19.19 8.65
CA ILE A 190 -0.63 18.14 9.14
C ILE A 190 -1.32 18.54 10.45
N LYS A 191 -0.55 19.05 11.42
CA LYS A 191 -1.09 19.49 12.72
C LYS A 191 -2.26 20.47 12.54
N SER A 192 -2.05 21.46 11.67
CA SER A 192 -3.05 22.49 11.40
C SER A 192 -4.35 21.90 10.83
N ILE A 193 -4.25 20.91 9.93
CA ILE A 193 -5.42 20.21 9.36
C ILE A 193 -6.15 19.39 10.42
N PHE A 194 -5.41 18.68 11.28
CA PHE A 194 -6.01 17.90 12.37
C PHE A 194 -6.71 18.79 13.40
N ASP A 195 -6.10 19.91 13.76
CA ASP A 195 -6.71 20.88 14.67
C ASP A 195 -8.04 21.41 14.10
N GLU A 196 -8.11 21.67 12.79
CA GLU A 196 -9.37 22.04 12.12
C GLU A 196 -10.41 20.90 12.14
N ILE A 197 -10.00 19.66 11.86
CA ILE A 197 -10.88 18.48 11.90
C ILE A 197 -11.45 18.28 13.31
N ILE A 198 -10.62 18.43 14.34
CA ILE A 198 -11.03 18.27 15.73
C ILE A 198 -12.03 19.36 16.11
N LEU A 199 -11.80 20.61 15.70
CA LEU A 199 -12.74 21.70 15.93
C LEU A 199 -14.12 21.39 15.31
N LYS A 200 -14.17 20.99 14.03
CA LYS A 200 -15.45 20.62 13.38
C LYS A 200 -16.11 19.40 14.02
N TYR A 201 -15.33 18.44 14.49
CA TYR A 201 -15.87 17.28 15.20
C TYR A 201 -16.49 17.67 16.54
N LYS A 202 -15.80 18.53 17.31
CA LYS A 202 -16.29 19.08 18.59
C LYS A 202 -17.57 19.88 18.39
N ASP A 203 -17.66 20.68 17.32
CA ASP A 203 -18.87 21.43 16.98
C ASP A 203 -20.07 20.53 16.64
N LYS A 204 -19.83 19.38 15.99
CA LYS A 204 -20.90 18.49 15.51
C LYS A 204 -21.40 17.47 16.54
N TYR A 205 -20.51 16.88 17.33
CA TYR A 205 -20.83 15.76 18.21
C TYR A 205 -20.61 16.05 19.71
N GLY A 206 -20.17 17.27 20.05
CA GLY A 206 -19.91 17.68 21.44
C GLY A 206 -18.49 17.36 21.91
N TYR A 207 -18.23 17.63 23.19
CA TYR A 207 -16.89 17.55 23.78
C TYR A 207 -16.45 16.10 24.03
N ILE A 208 -15.69 15.55 23.09
CA ILE A 208 -14.77 14.44 23.37
C ILE A 208 -13.36 15.05 23.32
N ASP A 209 -12.65 14.97 24.45
CA ASP A 209 -11.30 15.51 24.55
C ASP A 209 -10.28 14.53 23.95
N ILE A 210 -10.27 14.48 22.61
CA ILE A 210 -9.33 13.67 21.84
C ILE A 210 -8.02 14.44 21.76
N VAL A 211 -7.04 14.01 22.55
CA VAL A 211 -5.66 14.53 22.47
C VAL A 211 -4.86 13.61 21.56
N PHE A 212 -4.34 14.13 20.45
CA PHE A 212 -3.38 13.40 19.60
C PHE A 212 -1.96 13.62 20.15
N PRO A 213 -1.34 12.64 20.82
CA PRO A 213 -0.02 12.82 21.44
C PRO A 213 1.08 13.07 20.39
N LEU A 214 0.89 12.50 19.19
CA LEU A 214 1.77 12.64 18.04
C LEU A 214 1.96 14.08 17.53
N LEU A 215 1.12 15.03 17.98
CA LEU A 215 1.19 16.44 17.59
C LEU A 215 1.69 17.36 18.72
N LYS A 216 1.86 16.84 19.94
CA LYS A 216 2.37 17.61 21.09
C LYS A 216 3.90 17.64 21.13
N GLU A 217 4.56 16.59 20.63
CA GLU A 217 6.01 16.55 20.59
C GLU A 217 6.52 16.29 19.17
N GLY A 218 7.11 17.32 18.57
CA GLY A 218 8.00 17.15 17.42
C GLY A 218 9.30 16.39 17.75
N SER A 219 9.34 15.57 18.81
CA SER A 219 10.54 14.92 19.36
C SER A 219 10.76 13.50 18.83
N TYR A 220 9.71 12.78 18.38
CA TYR A 220 9.87 11.40 17.91
C TYR A 220 10.47 11.28 16.49
N ALA A 221 10.71 12.40 15.80
CA ALA A 221 11.39 12.41 14.51
C ALA A 221 12.93 12.27 14.61
N GLU A 222 13.51 12.34 15.81
CA GLU A 222 14.96 12.22 16.03
C GLU A 222 15.41 10.89 16.66
N MET A 223 14.49 9.96 16.94
CA MET A 223 14.83 8.65 17.49
C MET A 223 14.28 7.50 16.63
N SER A 224 14.81 7.35 15.41
CA SER A 224 15.01 6.07 14.68
C SER A 224 15.52 6.28 13.25
#